data_AF-A0A8J4Q7R9-F1
#
_entry.id   AF-A0A8J4Q7R9-F1
#
_cell.length_a   1.000
_cell.length_b   1.000
_cell.length_c   1.000
_cell.angle_alpha   90.00
_cell.angle_beta   90.00
_cell.angle_gamma   90.00
#
_symmetry.space_group_name_H-M   'P 1'
#
loop_
_entity.id
_entity.type
_entity.pdbx_description
1 polymer ?
#
loop_
_entity_poly.entity_id
_entity_poly.type
_entity_poly.pdbx_seq_one_letter_code
_entity_poly.pdbx_strand_id
1 'polypeptide(L)'
;WLLGYPVVYLFSTEHIANAIYNLSTKSLRIFKILVCRNAAPSKVSRLEELLSFSVPYDLSMGGSKEQWAEAFLAHMQEKWERCRPAWSSLQMEVSECYPQAIVL
;
A
#
# COMPACT_ATOMS: atom_id res chain seq x y z
N TRP A 1 -11.69 2.49 -12.41
CA TRP A 1 -11.51 3.29 -11.18
C TRP A 1 -11.61 2.36 -9.98
N LEU A 2 -10.51 1.74 -9.56
CA LEU A 2 -10.47 1.02 -8.28
C LEU A 2 -10.21 2.08 -7.19
N LEU A 3 -11.12 2.20 -6.22
CA LEU A 3 -10.97 3.02 -5.01
C LEU A 3 -10.97 4.56 -5.17
N GLY A 4 -11.49 5.12 -6.27
CA GLY A 4 -11.75 6.57 -6.37
C GLY A 4 -10.53 7.48 -6.57
N TYR A 5 -9.35 6.91 -6.80
CA TYR A 5 -8.14 7.63 -7.22
C TYR A 5 -7.65 7.12 -8.58
N PRO A 6 -6.93 7.95 -9.37
CA PRO A 6 -6.23 7.45 -10.55
C PRO A 6 -5.10 6.52 -10.09
N VAL A 7 -5.36 5.22 -10.09
CA VAL A 7 -4.34 4.20 -9.82
C VAL A 7 -3.35 4.20 -10.97
N VAL A 8 -2.14 4.70 -10.73
CA VAL A 8 -1.03 4.64 -11.69
C VAL A 8 -0.24 3.36 -11.41
N TYR A 9 -0.41 2.37 -12.27
CA TYR A 9 0.47 1.21 -12.28
C TYR A 9 1.77 1.61 -12.96
N LEU A 10 2.86 1.66 -12.20
CA LEU A 10 4.20 1.86 -12.74
C LEU A 10 4.78 0.51 -13.17
N PHE A 11 4.89 0.29 -14.47
CA PHE A 11 5.62 -0.83 -15.07
C PHE A 11 6.40 -0.34 -16.28
N SER A 12 7.55 -0.97 -16.55
CA SER A 12 8.29 -0.69 -17.79
C SER A 12 7.49 -1.21 -18.99
N THR A 13 7.59 -0.53 -20.14
CA THR A 13 6.82 -0.86 -21.35
C THR A 13 7.06 -2.30 -21.84
N GLU A 14 8.25 -2.84 -21.59
CA GLU A 14 8.64 -4.24 -21.81
C GLU A 14 7.81 -5.27 -21.00
N HIS A 15 7.13 -4.84 -19.92
CA HIS A 15 6.35 -5.71 -19.03
C HIS A 15 4.83 -5.46 -19.11
N ILE A 16 4.36 -4.67 -20.08
CA ILE A 16 2.94 -4.30 -20.21
C ILE A 16 2.01 -5.51 -20.29
N ALA A 17 2.36 -6.54 -21.06
CA ALA A 17 1.55 -7.75 -21.20
C ALA A 17 1.43 -8.52 -19.87
N ASN A 18 2.53 -8.64 -19.13
CA ASN A 18 2.56 -9.29 -17.83
C ASN A 18 1.79 -8.50 -16.77
N ALA A 19 1.84 -7.16 -16.85
CA ALA A 19 1.06 -6.28 -15.99
C ALA A 19 -0.45 -6.47 -16.28
N ILE A 20 -0.88 -6.36 -17.54
CA ILE A 20 -2.29 -6.57 -17.92
C ILE A 20 -2.77 -7.96 -17.49
N TYR A 21 -1.98 -9.01 -17.74
CA TYR A 21 -2.31 -10.37 -17.35
C TYR A 21 -2.47 -10.51 -15.84
N ASN A 22 -1.52 -9.99 -15.03
CA ASN A 22 -1.63 -10.02 -13.57
C ASN A 22 -2.90 -9.33 -13.09
N LEU A 23 -3.17 -8.12 -13.58
CA LEU A 23 -4.32 -7.33 -13.11
C LEU A 23 -5.69 -7.95 -13.50
N SER A 24 -5.73 -8.73 -14.58
CA SER A 24 -6.96 -9.34 -15.11
C SER A 24 -7.20 -10.77 -14.63
N THR A 25 -6.18 -11.48 -14.17
CA THR A 25 -6.28 -12.92 -13.85
C THR A 25 -5.88 -13.29 -12.43
N LYS A 26 -5.13 -12.43 -11.73
CA LYS A 26 -4.62 -12.71 -10.38
C LYS A 26 -5.20 -11.71 -9.38
N SER A 27 -5.39 -12.16 -8.13
CA SER A 27 -5.70 -11.25 -7.03
C SER A 27 -4.56 -10.26 -6.84
N LEU A 28 -4.89 -9.05 -6.41
CA LEU A 28 -3.91 -8.03 -6.03
C LEU A 28 -4.02 -7.79 -4.54
N ARG A 29 -2.89 -7.53 -3.89
CA ARG A 29 -2.89 -7.00 -2.53
C ARG A 29 -2.53 -5.54 -2.56
N ILE A 30 -3.38 -4.74 -1.91
CA ILE A 30 -3.16 -3.33 -1.68
C ILE A 30 -2.62 -3.18 -0.26
N PHE A 31 -1.38 -2.74 -0.17
CA PHE A 31 -0.72 -2.35 1.06
C PHE A 31 -1.04 -0.89 1.31
N LYS A 32 -1.57 -0.58 2.48
CA LYS A 32 -1.89 0.79 2.91
C LYS A 32 -1.07 1.14 4.13
N ILE A 33 -0.29 2.21 4.02
CA ILE A 33 0.40 2.80 5.16
C ILE A 33 -0.49 3.90 5.73
N LEU A 34 -0.88 3.69 6.97
CA LEU A 34 -1.77 4.57 7.70
C LEU A 34 -0.99 5.23 8.82
N VAL A 35 -1.22 6.52 9.02
CA VAL A 35 -0.50 7.35 9.99
C VAL A 35 -1.47 8.22 10.77
N CYS A 36 -1.14 8.48 12.03
CA CYS A 36 -1.80 9.52 12.81
C CYS A 36 -0.83 10.69 12.99
N ARG A 37 -1.33 11.91 12.78
CA ARG A 37 -0.59 13.13 13.13
C ARG A 37 -0.79 13.45 14.60
N ASN A 38 0.23 14.04 15.22
CA ASN A 38 0.04 14.68 16.52
C ASN A 38 -0.89 15.86 16.34
N ALA A 39 -2.09 15.75 16.90
CA ALA A 39 -3.08 16.81 16.86
C ALA A 39 -2.82 17.80 17.99
N ALA A 40 -3.17 19.08 17.75
CA ALA A 40 -3.31 20.03 18.85
C ALA A 40 -4.39 19.50 19.84
N PRO A 41 -4.34 19.86 21.13
CA PRO A 41 -5.21 19.29 22.18
C PRO A 41 -6.73 19.36 21.89
N SER A 42 -7.15 20.21 20.95
CA SER A 42 -8.55 20.41 20.55
C SER A 42 -9.01 19.58 19.33
N LYS A 43 -8.13 18.82 18.68
CA LYS A 43 -8.47 18.00 17.51
C LYS A 43 -8.27 16.52 17.81
N VAL A 44 -9.26 15.71 17.44
CA VAL A 44 -9.16 14.24 17.50
C VAL A 44 -8.10 13.80 16.49
N SER A 45 -7.08 13.07 16.96
CA SER A 45 -6.11 12.42 16.08
C SER A 45 -6.83 11.35 15.26
N ARG A 46 -6.87 11.51 13.94
CA ARG A 46 -7.46 10.54 13.02
C ARG A 46 -6.36 9.80 12.27
N LEU A 47 -6.61 8.52 12.04
CA LEU A 47 -5.79 7.69 11.19
C LEU A 47 -6.06 8.03 9.70
N GLU A 48 -5.01 8.42 8.99
CA GLU A 48 -5.05 8.87 7.60
C GLU A 48 -4.19 7.98 6.71
N GLU A 49 -4.59 7.79 5.45
CA GLU A 49 -3.78 7.08 4.46
C GLU A 49 -2.64 7.96 3.97
N LEU A 50 -1.39 7.55 4.25
CA LEU A 50 -0.19 8.22 3.75
C LEU A 50 0.14 7.77 2.33
N LEU A 51 -0.02 6.47 2.09
CA LEU A 51 0.47 5.78 0.90
C LEU A 51 -0.34 4.49 0.74
N SER A 52 -0.76 4.20 -0.48
CA SER A 52 -1.23 2.87 -0.86
C SER A 52 -0.51 2.39 -2.11
N PHE A 53 -0.17 1.11 -2.15
CA PHE A 53 0.53 0.51 -3.28
C PHE A 53 0.20 -0.97 -3.42
N SER A 54 0.53 -1.53 -4.59
CA SER A 54 0.52 -2.97 -4.84
C SER A 54 1.87 -3.40 -5.39
N VAL A 55 2.14 -4.70 -5.30
CA VAL A 55 3.30 -5.35 -5.92
C VAL A 55 2.79 -6.44 -6.86
N PRO A 56 3.60 -6.90 -7.83
CA PRO A 56 3.27 -8.07 -8.63
C PRO A 56 2.80 -9.25 -7.75
N TYR A 57 1.78 -9.99 -8.20
CA TYR A 57 1.19 -11.08 -7.42
C TYR A 57 2.22 -12.11 -6.94
N ASP A 58 3.18 -12.45 -7.81
CA ASP A 58 4.20 -13.46 -7.49
C ASP A 58 5.17 -12.98 -6.38
N LEU A 59 5.20 -11.67 -6.09
CA LEU A 59 5.92 -11.09 -4.95
C LEU A 59 5.05 -10.93 -3.70
N SER A 60 3.73 -11.01 -3.82
CA SER A 60 2.85 -11.04 -2.65
C SER A 60 1.86 -12.18 -2.69
N MET A 61 2.21 -13.27 -2.01
CA MET A 61 1.34 -14.42 -1.73
C MET A 61 0.98 -14.54 -0.24
N GLY A 62 1.80 -13.96 0.65
CA GLY A 62 1.58 -13.96 2.12
C GLY A 62 1.11 -12.64 2.74
N GLY A 63 1.06 -11.53 1.98
CA GLY A 63 0.61 -10.23 2.48
C GLY A 63 1.59 -9.61 3.48
N SER A 64 1.09 -9.08 4.61
CA SER A 64 1.93 -8.38 5.59
C SER A 64 2.94 -9.26 6.33
N LYS A 65 2.83 -10.59 6.23
CA LYS A 65 3.73 -11.55 6.90
C LYS A 65 4.92 -11.97 6.03
N GLU A 66 5.07 -11.36 4.87
CA GLU A 66 6.19 -11.64 3.96
C GLU A 66 7.43 -10.87 4.43
N GLN A 67 8.60 -11.50 4.34
CA GLN A 67 9.85 -10.92 4.85
C GLN A 67 10.14 -9.51 4.28
N TRP A 68 9.84 -9.30 2.99
CA TRP A 68 10.02 -8.00 2.35
C TRP A 68 9.03 -6.96 2.90
N ALA A 69 7.79 -7.36 3.21
CA ALA A 69 6.75 -6.47 3.72
C ALA A 69 7.04 -6.09 5.18
N GLU A 70 7.52 -7.05 5.98
CA GLU A 70 7.99 -6.80 7.35
C GLU A 70 9.22 -5.89 7.34
N ALA A 71 10.21 -6.14 6.48
CA ALA A 71 11.39 -5.29 6.34
C ALA A 71 11.02 -3.86 5.88
N PHE A 72 10.07 -3.74 4.95
CA PHE A 72 9.54 -2.45 4.52
C PHE A 72 8.87 -1.69 5.67
N LEU A 73 8.01 -2.37 6.45
CA LEU A 73 7.35 -1.76 7.60
C LEU A 73 8.37 -1.34 8.67
N ALA A 74 9.37 -2.18 8.97
CA ALA A 74 10.42 -1.87 9.92
C ALA A 74 11.22 -0.62 9.51
N HIS A 75 11.56 -0.50 8.22
CA HIS A 75 12.21 0.70 7.68
C HIS A 75 11.35 1.96 7.81
N MET A 76 10.04 1.84 7.55
CA MET A 76 9.10 2.94 7.72
C MET A 76 8.94 3.33 9.19
N GLN A 77 8.93 2.36 10.11
CA GLN A 77 8.93 2.59 11.55
C GLN A 77 10.20 3.32 12.00
N GLU A 78 11.38 2.93 11.51
CA GLU A 78 12.64 3.63 11.82
C GLU A 78 12.60 5.10 11.37
N LYS A 79 12.03 5.39 10.20
CA LYS A 79 11.82 6.77 9.74
C LYS A 79 10.79 7.51 10.58
N TRP A 80 9.70 6.83 10.95
CA TRP A 80 8.67 7.39 11.81
C TRP A 80 9.22 7.77 13.19
N GLU A 81 10.10 6.95 13.77
CA GLU A 81 10.79 7.23 15.04
C GLU A 81 11.51 8.58 15.02
N ARG A 82 12.20 8.88 13.93
CA ARG A 82 12.90 10.16 13.72
C ARG A 82 11.95 11.35 13.56
N CYS A 83 10.69 11.09 13.24
CA CYS A 83 9.64 12.08 12.98
C CYS A 83 8.51 12.07 14.03
N ARG A 84 8.71 11.43 15.20
CA ARG A 84 7.74 11.37 16.30
C ARG A 84 7.10 12.70 16.70
N PRO A 85 7.77 13.87 16.64
CA PRO A 85 7.11 15.14 16.96
C PRO A 85 5.93 15.48 16.03
N ALA A 86 5.91 14.98 14.80
CA ALA A 86 4.85 15.22 13.83
C ALA A 86 3.80 14.09 13.79
N TRP A 87 4.17 12.86 14.13
CA TRP A 87 3.35 11.66 13.94
C TRP A 87 3.25 10.82 15.22
N SER A 88 2.04 10.38 15.58
CA SER A 88 1.77 9.57 16.78
C SER A 88 1.73 8.07 16.53
N SER A 89 1.40 7.62 15.31
CA SER A 89 1.38 6.20 14.98
C SER A 89 1.64 5.97 13.50
N LEU A 90 2.10 4.74 13.19
CA LEU A 90 2.25 4.21 11.84
C LEU A 90 1.82 2.74 11.86
N GLN A 91 0.92 2.36 10.95
CA GLN A 91 0.48 0.98 10.76
C GLN A 91 0.39 0.64 9.28
N MET A 92 0.46 -0.67 8.97
CA MET A 92 0.26 -1.20 7.64
C MET A 92 -0.95 -2.11 7.62
N GLU A 93 -1.88 -1.83 6.71
CA GLU A 93 -3.02 -2.70 6.40
C GLU A 93 -2.83 -3.33 5.03
N VAL A 94 -3.35 -4.54 4.86
CA VAL A 94 -3.31 -5.25 3.58
C VAL A 94 -4.72 -5.71 3.25
N SER A 95 -5.23 -5.24 2.12
CA SER A 95 -6.52 -5.68 1.58
C SER A 95 -6.31 -6.43 0.27
N GLU A 96 -7.00 -7.55 0.11
CA GLU A 96 -7.02 -8.29 -1.16
C GLU A 96 -8.12 -7.73 -2.08
N CYS A 97 -7.76 -7.54 -3.34
CA CYS A 97 -8.66 -7.16 -4.42
C CYS A 97 -8.71 -8.28 -5.43
N TYR A 98 -9.91 -8.78 -5.69
CA TYR A 98 -10.12 -9.80 -6.69
C TYR A 98 -9.90 -9.24 -8.09
N PRO A 99 -9.39 -10.06 -9.03
CA PRO A 99 -9.21 -9.63 -10.40
C PRO A 99 -10.54 -9.16 -10.96
N GLN A 100 -10.51 -8.00 -11.62
CA GLN A 100 -11.65 -7.48 -12.38
C GLN A 100 -11.30 -7.56 -13.86
N ALA A 101 -12.28 -7.94 -14.68
CA ALA A 101 -12.09 -7.94 -16.13
C ALA A 101 -11.72 -6.51 -16.57
N ILE A 102 -10.49 -6.36 -17.07
CA ILE A 102 -10.04 -5.11 -17.66
C ILE A 102 -10.53 -5.12 -19.11
N VAL A 103 -11.54 -4.31 -19.39
CA VAL A 103 -11.89 -3.95 -20.77
C VAL A 103 -10.93 -2.83 -21.18
N LEU A 104 -10.01 -3.14 -22.09
CA LEU A 104 -9.09 -2.17 -22.70
C LEU A 104 -9.78 -1.41 -23.83
#